data_AF-A0A914P2F9-F1
#
_entry.id   AF-A0A914P2F9-F1
#
_cell.length_a   1.000
_cell.length_b   1.000
_cell.length_c   1.000
_cell.angle_alpha   90.00
_cell.angle_beta   90.00
_cell.angle_gamma   90.00
#
_symmetry.space_group_name_H-M   'P 1'
#
loop_
_entity.id
_entity.type
_entity.pdbx_description
1 polymer ?
#
loop_
_entity_poly.entity_id
_entity_poly.type
_entity_poly.pdbx_seq_one_letter_code
_entity_poly.pdbx_strand_id
1 'polypeptide(L)'
;MYSFSRDESYDQAINEAARLDFSVRTSTGTVADWYQYSRELILDDFLTEQDFRGKIGNLNCIVQIDETKIGKRKYHKGRHVEGAWLVGLIENGSEDFRLELCPNNERTAEVLHGIIEKHVT
;
A
#
# COMPACT_ATOMS: atom_id res chain seq x y z
N MET A 1 -7.77 14.68 5.79
CA MET A 1 -7.52 13.26 5.46
C MET A 1 -8.53 12.88 4.37
N TYR A 2 -8.08 12.22 3.31
CA TYR A 2 -8.86 12.02 2.08
C TYR A 2 -9.82 10.83 2.18
N SER A 3 -10.98 10.90 1.52
CA SER A 3 -12.02 9.86 1.57
C SER A 3 -11.52 8.50 1.03
N PHE A 4 -10.66 8.49 0.00
CA PHE A 4 -10.12 7.25 -0.58
C PHE A 4 -9.17 6.47 0.34
N SER A 5 -8.61 7.12 1.36
CA SER A 5 -7.67 6.53 2.30
C SER A 5 -8.35 6.03 3.59
N ARG A 6 -9.68 6.11 3.65
CA ARG A 6 -10.50 5.67 4.79
C ARG A 6 -11.36 4.49 4.38
N ASP A 7 -11.93 3.80 5.37
CA ASP A 7 -12.97 2.79 5.16
C ASP A 7 -14.33 3.43 4.82
N GLU A 8 -14.30 4.52 4.04
CA GLU A 8 -15.49 5.24 3.59
C GLU A 8 -16.06 4.58 2.33
N SER A 9 -17.37 4.40 2.32
CA SER A 9 -18.13 3.90 1.18
C SER A 9 -18.22 4.94 0.07
N TYR A 10 -18.49 4.48 -1.16
CA TYR A 10 -18.69 5.38 -2.30
C TYR A 10 -19.86 6.33 -2.07
N ASP A 11 -20.92 5.91 -1.39
CA ASP A 11 -22.05 6.78 -1.07
C ASP A 11 -21.62 7.93 -0.14
N GLN A 12 -20.73 7.66 0.83
CA GLN A 12 -20.19 8.71 1.69
C GLN A 12 -19.38 9.72 0.87
N ALA A 13 -18.52 9.25 -0.03
CA ALA A 13 -17.72 10.11 -0.90
C ALA A 13 -18.58 10.95 -1.87
N ILE A 14 -19.64 10.36 -2.44
CA ILE A 14 -20.60 11.06 -3.30
C ILE A 14 -21.34 12.13 -2.51
N ASN A 15 -21.80 11.81 -1.30
CA ASN A 15 -22.50 12.76 -0.45
C ASN A 15 -21.60 13.91 0.01
N GLU A 16 -20.32 13.62 0.27
CA GLU A 16 -19.34 14.65 0.60
C GLU A 16 -19.08 15.58 -0.60
N ALA A 17 -18.88 15.02 -1.80
CA ALA A 17 -18.71 15.81 -3.01
C ALA A 17 -19.93 16.69 -3.32
N ALA A 18 -21.15 16.16 -3.12
CA ALA A 18 -22.40 16.90 -3.34
C ALA A 18 -22.63 18.05 -2.34
N ARG A 19 -21.89 18.12 -1.22
CA ARG A 19 -21.93 19.30 -0.31
C ARG A 19 -21.27 20.53 -0.93
N LEU A 20 -20.40 20.33 -1.92
CA LEU A 20 -19.70 21.41 -2.61
C LEU A 20 -20.62 22.06 -3.67
N ASP A 21 -21.44 21.24 -4.35
CA ASP A 21 -22.45 21.69 -5.30
C ASP A 21 -23.64 20.73 -5.28
N PHE A 22 -24.77 21.20 -4.74
CA PHE A 22 -26.00 20.41 -4.62
C PHE A 22 -26.64 20.08 -5.98
N SER A 23 -26.25 20.76 -7.06
CA SER A 23 -26.81 20.54 -8.40
C SER A 23 -26.12 19.40 -9.16
N VAL A 24 -24.95 18.95 -8.70
CA VAL A 24 -24.14 17.93 -9.36
C VAL A 24 -23.92 16.76 -8.42
N ARG A 25 -24.32 15.56 -8.86
CA ARG A 25 -24.07 14.32 -8.13
C ARG A 25 -23.06 13.46 -8.87
N THR A 26 -21.91 13.23 -8.24
CA THR A 26 -20.84 12.41 -8.81
C THR A 26 -21.29 10.96 -8.96
N SER A 27 -20.97 10.35 -10.10
CA SER A 27 -21.27 8.94 -10.34
C SER A 27 -20.34 8.03 -9.54
N THR A 28 -20.78 6.81 -9.24
CA THR A 28 -19.93 5.79 -8.58
C THR A 28 -18.71 5.43 -9.42
N GLY A 29 -18.82 5.44 -10.75
CA GLY A 29 -17.69 5.22 -11.66
C GLY A 29 -16.63 6.30 -11.52
N THR A 30 -17.05 7.57 -11.52
CA THR A 30 -16.14 8.71 -11.30
C THR A 30 -15.43 8.61 -9.95
N VAL A 31 -16.11 8.25 -8.87
CA VAL A 31 -15.47 8.05 -7.56
C VAL A 31 -14.44 6.91 -7.62
N ALA A 32 -14.78 5.80 -8.28
CA ALA A 32 -13.86 4.67 -8.44
C ALA A 32 -12.59 5.08 -9.19
N ASP A 33 -12.73 5.84 -10.27
CA ASP A 33 -11.62 6.32 -11.10
C ASP A 33 -10.71 7.26 -10.31
N TRP A 34 -11.28 8.24 -9.59
CA TRP A 34 -10.50 9.14 -8.73
C TRP A 34 -9.77 8.39 -7.62
N TYR A 35 -10.43 7.42 -7.00
CA TYR A 35 -9.82 6.59 -5.96
C TYR A 35 -8.66 5.76 -6.53
N GLN A 36 -8.80 5.25 -7.75
CA GLN A 36 -7.74 4.52 -8.44
C GLN A 36 -6.55 5.44 -8.73
N TYR A 37 -6.82 6.60 -9.34
CA TYR A 37 -5.80 7.60 -9.64
C TYR A 37 -5.02 8.04 -8.40
N SER A 38 -5.71 8.35 -7.29
CA SER A 38 -5.05 8.73 -6.04
C SER A 38 -4.16 7.64 -5.46
N ARG A 39 -4.56 6.37 -5.56
CA ARG A 39 -3.73 5.22 -5.11
C ARG A 39 -2.50 5.04 -5.99
N GLU A 40 -2.65 5.18 -7.31
CA GLU A 40 -1.55 5.06 -8.26
C GLU A 40 -0.51 6.15 -8.04
N LEU A 41 -0.94 7.40 -7.82
CA LEU A 41 -0.04 8.50 -7.48
C LEU A 41 0.76 8.25 -6.21
N ILE A 42 0.10 7.79 -5.13
CA ILE A 42 0.79 7.49 -3.87
C ILE A 42 1.77 6.34 -4.04
N LEU A 43 1.41 5.31 -4.80
CA LEU A 43 2.30 4.19 -5.08
C LEU A 43 3.55 4.66 -5.83
N ASP A 44 3.39 5.47 -6.87
CA ASP A 44 4.48 5.98 -7.70
C ASP A 44 5.46 6.84 -6.88
N ASP A 45 4.93 7.75 -6.08
CA ASP A 45 5.70 8.59 -5.16
C ASP A 45 6.46 7.75 -4.13
N PHE A 46 5.78 6.80 -3.50
CA PHE A 46 6.37 5.90 -2.51
C PHE A 46 7.48 5.02 -3.08
N LEU A 47 7.29 4.45 -4.28
CA LEU A 47 8.31 3.64 -4.95
C LEU A 47 9.53 4.50 -5.34
N THR A 48 9.29 5.71 -5.84
CA THR A 48 10.35 6.66 -6.20
C THR A 48 11.18 7.07 -4.98
N GLU A 49 10.53 7.35 -3.85
CA GLU A 49 11.25 7.66 -2.61
C GLU A 49 12.09 6.49 -2.11
N GLN A 50 11.57 5.26 -2.17
CA GLN A 50 12.31 4.07 -1.75
C GLN A 50 13.59 3.87 -2.56
N ASP A 51 13.52 4.03 -3.89
CA ASP A 51 14.68 3.86 -4.77
C ASP A 51 15.79 4.90 -4.49
N PHE A 52 15.43 6.10 -4.02
CA PHE A 52 16.39 7.17 -3.72
C PHE A 52 17.05 7.04 -2.33
N ARG A 53 16.38 6.45 -1.34
CA ARG A 53 16.81 6.44 0.08
C ARG A 53 17.97 5.49 0.40
N GLY A 54 18.45 4.67 -0.54
CA GLY A 54 19.52 3.70 -0.29
C GLY A 54 19.06 2.60 0.69
N LYS A 55 19.96 1.95 1.42
CA LYS A 55 19.64 0.88 2.40
C LYS A 55 19.17 1.43 3.76
N ILE A 56 18.26 0.71 4.44
CA ILE A 56 17.76 1.01 5.80
C ILE A 56 18.69 0.42 6.85
N GLY A 57 18.66 0.99 8.06
CA GLY A 57 19.40 0.46 9.20
C GLY A 57 20.84 0.93 9.22
N ASN A 58 21.06 2.12 9.80
CA ASN A 58 22.40 2.64 10.07
C ASN A 58 23.01 2.00 11.34
N LEU A 59 24.22 2.44 11.71
CA LEU A 59 24.89 1.96 12.92
C LEU A 59 24.06 2.27 14.18
N ASN A 60 23.82 1.25 15.01
CA ASN A 60 22.99 1.31 16.22
C ASN A 60 21.48 1.47 15.99
N CYS A 61 21.00 1.22 14.77
CA CYS A 61 19.58 1.07 14.49
C CYS A 61 19.12 -0.39 14.64
N ILE A 62 17.85 -0.58 15.04
CA ILE A 62 17.15 -1.86 14.94
C ILE A 62 16.12 -1.75 13.81
N VAL A 63 16.29 -2.56 12.77
CA VAL A 63 15.30 -2.72 11.71
C VAL A 63 14.39 -3.89 12.06
N GLN A 64 13.09 -3.65 12.10
CA GLN A 64 12.07 -4.69 12.24
C GLN A 64 11.63 -5.13 10.86
N ILE A 65 11.51 -6.44 10.66
CA ILE A 65 11.15 -7.05 9.38
C ILE A 65 10.00 -8.00 9.65
N ASP A 66 8.94 -7.90 8.83
CA ASP A 66 7.78 -8.78 8.94
C ASP A 66 7.28 -9.23 7.56
N GLU A 67 6.75 -10.45 7.50
CA GLU A 67 6.22 -11.08 6.31
C GLU A 67 4.69 -11.11 6.37
N THR A 68 4.01 -10.56 5.37
CA THR A 68 2.55 -10.56 5.33
C THR A 68 2.04 -11.03 3.96
N LYS A 69 0.92 -11.75 3.95
CA LYS A 69 0.18 -12.06 2.70
C LYS A 69 -1.09 -11.24 2.63
N ILE A 70 -1.16 -10.29 1.70
CA ILE A 70 -2.36 -9.47 1.49
C ILE A 70 -3.19 -10.07 0.36
N GLY A 71 -4.39 -10.52 0.70
CA GLY A 71 -5.39 -11.01 -0.26
C GLY A 71 -6.76 -10.42 -0.03
N LYS A 72 -7.55 -10.32 -1.10
CA LYS A 72 -8.95 -9.87 -1.02
C LYS A 72 -9.89 -10.96 -1.54
N ARG A 73 -11.02 -11.13 -0.87
CA ARG A 73 -12.15 -11.92 -1.38
C ARG A 73 -13.17 -11.00 -2.03
N LYS A 74 -13.76 -11.43 -3.14
CA LYS A 74 -14.89 -10.70 -3.74
C LYS A 74 -16.04 -10.64 -2.72
N TYR A 75 -16.41 -9.45 -2.26
CA TYR A 75 -17.43 -9.21 -1.23
C TYR A 75 -17.21 -9.95 0.11
N HIS A 76 -15.96 -10.24 0.48
CA HIS A 76 -15.62 -11.02 1.69
C HIS A 76 -16.22 -12.45 1.77
N LYS A 77 -16.99 -12.87 0.75
CA LYS A 77 -17.74 -14.14 0.73
C LYS A 77 -17.47 -14.98 -0.52
N GLY A 78 -17.16 -14.33 -1.63
CA GLY A 78 -16.99 -14.96 -2.94
C GLY A 78 -15.59 -15.50 -3.20
N ARG A 79 -15.22 -15.59 -4.49
CA ARG A 79 -13.96 -16.13 -4.98
C ARG A 79 -12.76 -15.60 -4.19
N HIS A 80 -11.94 -16.52 -3.71
CA HIS A 80 -10.64 -16.22 -3.15
C HIS A 80 -9.72 -15.79 -4.30
N VAL A 81 -9.26 -14.55 -4.26
CA VAL A 81 -8.15 -14.12 -5.10
C VAL A 81 -6.89 -14.48 -4.33
N GLU A 82 -5.93 -15.10 -5.00
CA GLU A 82 -4.65 -15.35 -4.39
C GLU A 82 -4.02 -14.02 -3.95
N GLY A 83 -3.68 -13.92 -2.66
CA GLY A 83 -3.02 -12.75 -2.12
C GLY A 83 -1.56 -12.67 -2.54
N ALA A 84 -0.98 -11.48 -2.44
CA ALA A 84 0.43 -11.23 -2.67
C ALA A 84 1.20 -11.29 -1.35
N TRP A 85 2.32 -12.00 -1.33
CA TRP A 85 3.31 -11.93 -0.27
C TRP A 85 4.11 -10.63 -0.39
N LEU A 86 4.33 -10.00 0.74
CA LEU A 86 5.14 -8.81 0.88
C LEU A 86 5.97 -8.88 2.15
N VAL A 87 7.11 -8.21 2.10
CA VAL A 87 8.01 -8.00 3.23
C VAL A 87 7.96 -6.52 3.57
N GLY A 88 7.62 -6.23 4.82
CA GLY A 88 7.69 -4.89 5.39
C GLY A 88 8.94 -4.71 6.23
N LEU A 89 9.59 -3.55 6.11
CA LEU A 89 10.75 -3.17 6.91
C LEU A 89 10.50 -1.80 7.54
N ILE A 90 10.83 -1.63 8.82
CA ILE A 90 10.77 -0.34 9.50
C ILE A 90 11.96 -0.16 10.44
N GLU A 91 12.58 1.01 10.39
CA GLU A 91 13.59 1.40 11.36
C GLU A 91 12.92 1.86 12.67
N ASN A 92 13.29 1.24 13.78
CA ASN A 92 12.69 1.54 15.07
C ASN A 92 12.95 3.00 15.48
N GLY A 93 11.88 3.74 15.78
CA GLY A 93 11.96 5.16 16.14
C GLY A 93 12.11 6.11 14.94
N SER A 94 11.98 5.61 13.71
CA SER A 94 11.97 6.39 12.47
C SER A 94 10.63 6.25 11.74
N GLU A 95 10.40 7.14 10.78
CA GLU A 95 9.32 7.05 9.79
C GLU A 95 9.80 6.38 8.49
N ASP A 96 11.04 5.86 8.44
CA ASP A 96 11.53 5.09 7.29
C ASP A 96 10.94 3.68 7.29
N PHE A 97 9.92 3.50 6.44
CA PHE A 97 9.22 2.26 6.21
C PHE A 97 9.30 1.85 4.74
N ARG A 98 9.48 0.56 4.50
CA ARG A 98 9.66 -0.01 3.17
C ARG A 98 8.78 -1.23 2.98
N LEU A 99 8.36 -1.42 1.74
CA LEU A 99 7.57 -2.58 1.31
C LEU A 99 8.13 -3.12 0.02
N GLU A 100 8.38 -4.43 -0.01
CA GLU A 100 8.72 -5.15 -1.23
C GLU A 100 7.78 -6.34 -1.42
N LEU A 101 7.26 -6.50 -2.64
CA LEU A 101 6.52 -7.69 -3.03
C LEU A 101 7.48 -8.85 -3.25
N CYS A 102 7.10 -10.04 -2.79
CA CYS A 102 7.86 -11.24 -3.11
C CYS A 102 7.75 -11.55 -4.61
N PRO A 103 8.88 -11.70 -5.33
CA PRO A 103 8.87 -12.11 -6.73
C PRO A 103 8.10 -13.42 -6.90
N ASN A 104 7.31 -13.49 -7.97
CA ASN A 104 6.45 -14.65 -8.29
C ASN A 104 5.48 -15.07 -7.16
N ASN A 105 5.24 -14.21 -6.16
CA ASN A 105 4.46 -14.54 -4.96
C ASN A 105 5.06 -15.67 -4.11
N GLU A 106 6.39 -15.82 -4.13
CA GLU A 106 7.09 -16.91 -3.44
C GLU A 106 7.68 -16.44 -2.10
N ARG A 107 7.35 -17.15 -1.02
CA ARG A 107 7.86 -16.88 0.34
C ARG A 107 8.88 -17.94 0.74
N THR A 108 10.01 -17.99 0.04
CA THR A 108 11.11 -18.90 0.35
C THR A 108 12.22 -18.18 1.12
N ALA A 109 13.07 -18.95 1.81
CA ALA A 109 14.19 -18.36 2.56
C ALA A 109 15.14 -17.57 1.64
N GLU A 110 15.34 -18.05 0.41
CA GLU A 110 16.19 -17.41 -0.59
C GLU A 110 15.61 -16.06 -1.04
N VAL A 111 14.30 -16.00 -1.28
CA VAL A 111 13.61 -14.75 -1.65
C VAL A 111 13.70 -13.75 -0.51
N LEU A 112 13.37 -14.17 0.71
CA LEU A 112 13.39 -13.29 1.89
C LEU A 112 14.80 -12.77 2.17
N HIS A 113 15.80 -13.65 2.09
CA HIS A 113 17.20 -13.27 2.28
C HIS A 113 17.64 -12.25 1.22
N GLY A 114 17.29 -12.47 -0.06
CA GLY A 114 17.61 -11.51 -1.12
C GLY A 114 16.95 -10.14 -0.92
N ILE A 115 15.70 -10.09 -0.44
CA ILE A 115 15.03 -8.83 -0.09
C ILE A 115 15.75 -8.14 1.09
N ILE A 116 16.13 -8.88 2.13
CA ILE A 116 16.86 -8.34 3.28
C ILE A 116 18.22 -7.79 2.85
N GLU A 117 18.99 -8.53 2.05
CA GLU A 117 20.29 -8.07 1.55
C GLU A 117 20.18 -6.85 0.64
N LYS A 118 19.09 -6.73 -0.13
CA LYS A 118 18.82 -5.56 -0.96
C LYS A 118 18.56 -4.31 -0.11
N HIS A 119 17.79 -4.44 0.97
CA HIS A 119 17.30 -3.29 1.73
C HIS A 119 18.11 -2.93 2.96
N VAL A 120 18.69 -3.89 3.67
CA VAL A 120 19.34 -3.66 4.97
C VAL A 120 20.84 -3.49 4.78
N THR A 121 21.43 -2.55 5.51
CA THR A 121 22.88 -2.27 5.52
C THR A 121 23.67 -3.35 6.23
#